data_AF-A0A3S9CLK2-F1
#
_entry.id   AF-A0A3S9CLK2-F1
#
_cell.length_a   1.000
_cell.length_b   1.000
_cell.length_c   1.000
_cell.angle_alpha   90.00
_cell.angle_beta   90.00
_cell.angle_gamma   90.00
#
_symmetry.space_group_name_H-M   'P 1'
#
loop_
_entity.id
_entity.type
_entity.pdbx_description
1 polymer ?
#
loop_
_entity_poly.entity_id
_entity_poly.type
_entity_poly.pdbx_seq_one_letter_code
_entity_poly.pdbx_strand_id
1 'polypeptide(L)'
;MMDRGKALNETAQEIDRVAPSRDVAASGRGRRNNRRSGSAKTNEQSIDYGSLGIPEAAVPSFEEAREMFVSLGRKRTEEVFACGEMLAKVRGKAPSQEVFERWSKQACRLTRRGAGNYIAVHNNLRAHRKVLVDCSVTAAAMYALAAAEAETVASVVADLKAGKRLTVREIRALVSGDTQSAQPDPADIAGVDGLRALARAKAQNGVPILVERLKGMLGDIQAALQPHFEGKNVAKGALVAKLEHPARRARSELENLALFVAPNSRSSETWRVHPAIFPHGSPWEAVSQVLFKLGGREEWPDANDLGAWLVTDVVPAIEFAVGAKPSKGISTE
;
A
#
# COMPACT_ATOMS: atom_id res chain seq x y z
N MET A 1 -32.66 24.80 52.39
CA MET A 1 -32.86 23.38 52.73
C MET A 1 -33.55 22.72 51.54
N MET A 2 -32.77 22.11 50.65
CA MET A 2 -33.16 21.11 49.64
C MET A 2 -31.86 20.44 49.17
N ASP A 3 -31.91 19.11 49.08
CA ASP A 3 -30.81 18.18 49.26
C ASP A 3 -30.04 17.88 47.95
N ARG A 4 -28.75 18.19 47.93
CA ARG A 4 -27.82 17.98 46.79
C ARG A 4 -27.21 16.56 46.77
N GLY A 5 -27.57 15.70 47.74
CA GLY A 5 -26.98 14.37 47.92
C GLY A 5 -27.59 13.25 47.07
N LYS A 6 -28.74 13.46 46.42
CA LYS A 6 -29.48 12.37 45.76
C LYS A 6 -29.12 12.12 44.30
N ALA A 7 -28.46 13.06 43.61
CA ALA A 7 -28.11 12.94 42.20
C ALA A 7 -26.75 12.26 41.92
N LEU A 8 -25.94 12.00 42.95
CA LEU A 8 -24.60 11.39 42.79
C LEU A 8 -24.61 9.86 42.99
N ASN A 9 -25.72 9.26 43.41
CA ASN A 9 -25.79 7.82 43.72
C ASN A 9 -26.36 6.95 42.60
N GLU A 10 -26.92 7.53 41.53
CA GLU A 10 -27.46 6.76 40.40
C GLU A 10 -26.44 6.55 39.27
N THR A 11 -25.38 7.37 39.19
CA THR A 11 -24.30 7.20 38.18
C THR A 11 -23.17 6.26 38.65
N ALA A 12 -23.17 5.86 39.92
CA ALA A 12 -22.14 4.99 40.51
C ALA A 12 -22.48 3.49 40.48
N GLN A 13 -23.69 3.10 40.08
CA GLN A 13 -24.13 1.68 40.12
C GLN A 13 -24.03 0.92 38.79
N GLU A 14 -23.56 1.53 37.70
CA GLU A 14 -23.54 0.86 36.38
C GLU A 14 -22.16 0.38 35.88
N ILE A 15 -21.09 0.55 36.66
CA ILE A 15 -19.73 0.13 36.24
C ILE A 15 -19.17 -1.01 37.10
N ASP A 16 -19.79 -1.32 38.24
CA ASP A 16 -19.27 -2.32 39.17
C ASP A 16 -20.05 -3.64 39.10
N ARG A 17 -20.02 -4.31 37.93
CA ARG A 17 -20.38 -5.74 37.83
C ARG A 17 -19.49 -6.48 36.86
N VAL A 18 -18.53 -7.17 37.48
CA VAL A 18 -17.94 -8.47 37.11
C VAL A 18 -16.68 -8.40 36.23
N ALA A 19 -15.54 -8.20 36.88
CA ALA A 19 -14.45 -9.18 36.76
C ALA A 19 -14.66 -10.27 37.85
N PRO A 20 -14.11 -11.48 37.67
CA PRO A 20 -12.80 -11.67 38.28
C PRO A 20 -11.78 -12.41 37.40
N SER A 21 -10.53 -12.04 37.61
CA SER A 21 -9.32 -12.66 37.11
C SER A 21 -9.04 -14.02 37.76
N ARG A 22 -8.62 -15.03 36.99
CA ARG A 22 -7.25 -15.59 37.04
C ARG A 22 -7.04 -16.85 36.17
N ASP A 23 -5.89 -16.80 35.51
CA ASP A 23 -4.90 -17.86 35.28
C ASP A 23 -5.06 -18.95 34.19
N VAL A 24 -3.96 -19.03 33.43
CA VAL A 24 -3.33 -20.12 32.68
C VAL A 24 -3.86 -20.50 31.27
N ALA A 25 -2.85 -20.65 30.40
CA ALA A 25 -2.79 -21.53 29.23
C ALA A 25 -3.01 -20.90 27.86
N ALA A 26 -1.88 -20.63 27.22
CA ALA A 26 -1.59 -20.96 25.83
C ALA A 26 -2.72 -21.68 25.06
N SER A 27 -3.44 -20.94 24.22
CA SER A 27 -3.82 -21.37 22.86
C SER A 27 -4.67 -20.27 22.24
N GLY A 28 -4.11 -19.60 21.24
CA GLY A 28 -4.78 -18.48 20.59
C GLY A 28 -4.15 -18.20 19.25
N ARG A 29 -4.22 -19.18 18.35
CA ARG A 29 -3.96 -19.01 16.91
C ARG A 29 -4.81 -17.84 16.42
N GLY A 30 -4.19 -16.66 16.35
CA GLY A 30 -4.70 -15.54 15.59
C GLY A 30 -4.95 -16.03 14.17
N ARG A 31 -6.22 -15.99 13.78
CA ARG A 31 -6.76 -16.43 12.50
C ARG A 31 -6.21 -15.52 11.38
N ARG A 32 -4.93 -15.67 11.08
CA ARG A 32 -4.36 -15.32 9.78
C ARG A 32 -5.11 -16.21 8.79
N ASN A 33 -6.00 -15.59 8.02
CA ASN A 33 -6.53 -16.19 6.81
C ASN A 33 -5.34 -16.45 5.89
N ASN A 34 -4.77 -17.63 6.11
CA ASN A 34 -3.80 -18.24 5.23
C ASN A 34 -4.52 -18.33 3.90
N ARG A 35 -4.08 -17.54 2.93
CA ARG A 35 -4.34 -17.78 1.51
C ARG A 35 -3.79 -19.17 1.24
N ARG A 36 -4.64 -20.17 1.46
CA ARG A 36 -4.44 -21.49 0.90
C ARG A 36 -4.37 -21.26 -0.59
N SER A 37 -3.17 -21.47 -1.11
CA SER A 37 -2.92 -22.02 -2.44
C SER A 37 -3.84 -23.23 -2.61
N GLY A 38 -5.10 -22.96 -2.96
CA GLY A 38 -6.01 -23.94 -3.50
C GLY A 38 -5.60 -24.09 -4.94
N SER A 39 -4.94 -25.21 -5.25
CA SER A 39 -4.85 -25.70 -6.61
C SER A 39 -6.24 -25.58 -7.23
N ALA A 40 -6.31 -24.89 -8.37
CA ALA A 40 -7.54 -24.73 -9.11
C ALA A 40 -8.03 -26.14 -9.48
N LYS A 41 -9.03 -26.64 -8.73
CA LYS A 41 -9.90 -27.68 -9.26
C LYS A 41 -10.68 -27.03 -10.39
N THR A 42 -10.29 -27.36 -11.61
CA THR A 42 -11.03 -27.12 -12.85
C THR A 42 -12.39 -27.78 -12.68
N ASN A 43 -13.35 -27.01 -12.17
CA ASN A 43 -14.74 -27.43 -12.17
C ASN A 43 -15.26 -27.03 -13.54
N GLU A 44 -15.17 -27.96 -14.50
CA GLU A 44 -15.90 -27.86 -15.77
C GLU A 44 -17.39 -27.90 -15.46
N GLN A 45 -17.94 -26.75 -15.08
CA GLN A 45 -19.38 -26.54 -15.11
C GLN A 45 -19.76 -26.47 -16.58
N SER A 46 -20.21 -27.60 -17.13
CA SER A 46 -20.89 -27.66 -18.41
C SER A 46 -22.05 -26.66 -18.39
N ILE A 47 -22.08 -25.73 -19.34
CA ILE A 47 -23.13 -24.73 -19.45
C ILE A 47 -24.20 -25.32 -20.33
N ASP A 48 -25.43 -25.38 -19.82
CA ASP A 48 -26.58 -25.78 -20.63
C ASP A 48 -27.04 -24.60 -21.50
N TYR A 49 -26.48 -24.51 -22.71
CA TYR A 49 -26.81 -23.48 -23.69
C TYR A 49 -28.26 -23.55 -24.18
N GLY A 50 -28.86 -24.74 -24.19
CA GLY A 50 -30.26 -24.94 -24.54
C GLY A 50 -31.20 -24.26 -23.53
N SER A 51 -30.91 -24.40 -22.24
CA SER A 51 -31.65 -23.71 -21.17
C SER A 51 -31.54 -22.18 -21.22
N LEU A 52 -30.49 -21.65 -21.86
CA LEU A 52 -30.27 -20.23 -22.07
C LEU A 52 -30.91 -19.72 -23.38
N GLY A 53 -31.49 -20.61 -24.19
CA GLY A 53 -32.07 -20.28 -25.49
C GLY A 53 -31.04 -19.89 -26.55
N ILE A 54 -29.77 -20.23 -26.35
CA ILE A 54 -28.70 -19.91 -27.30
C ILE A 54 -28.78 -20.89 -28.48
N PRO A 55 -28.86 -20.42 -29.74
CA PRO A 55 -28.94 -21.31 -30.91
C PRO A 55 -27.70 -22.22 -30.99
N GLU A 56 -27.89 -23.48 -31.37
CA GLU A 56 -26.79 -24.45 -31.52
C GLU A 56 -25.67 -23.94 -32.45
N ALA A 57 -26.04 -23.24 -33.52
CA ALA A 57 -25.09 -22.61 -34.45
C ALA A 57 -24.22 -21.50 -33.80
N ALA A 58 -24.66 -20.90 -32.69
CA ALA A 58 -23.93 -19.88 -31.96
C ALA A 58 -23.04 -20.47 -30.84
N VAL A 59 -23.35 -21.67 -30.34
CA VAL A 59 -22.65 -22.32 -29.22
C VAL A 59 -21.12 -22.35 -29.38
N PRO A 60 -20.53 -22.67 -30.55
CA PRO A 60 -19.08 -22.66 -30.71
C PRO A 60 -18.42 -21.32 -30.35
N SER A 61 -19.05 -20.18 -30.69
CA SER A 61 -18.51 -18.86 -30.36
C SER A 61 -18.61 -18.52 -28.87
N PHE A 62 -19.63 -19.05 -28.19
CA PHE A 62 -19.76 -18.89 -26.74
C PHE A 62 -18.74 -19.75 -25.99
N GLU A 63 -18.47 -20.97 -26.48
CA GLU A 63 -17.42 -21.84 -25.95
C GLU A 63 -16.02 -21.25 -26.15
N GLU A 64 -15.70 -20.78 -27.35
CA GLU A 64 -14.43 -20.11 -27.65
C GLU A 64 -14.19 -18.91 -26.71
N ALA A 65 -15.22 -18.09 -26.48
CA ALA A 65 -15.13 -16.97 -25.55
C ALA A 65 -14.95 -17.44 -24.09
N ARG A 66 -15.60 -18.53 -23.68
CA ARG A 66 -15.43 -19.12 -22.34
C ARG A 66 -14.00 -19.60 -22.14
N GLU A 67 -13.46 -20.37 -23.07
CA GLU A 67 -12.09 -20.90 -23.03
C GLU A 67 -11.05 -19.78 -22.99
N MET A 68 -11.25 -18.72 -23.76
CA MET A 68 -10.40 -17.53 -23.71
C MET A 68 -10.40 -16.89 -22.31
N PHE A 69 -11.55 -16.77 -21.65
CA PHE A 69 -11.60 -16.19 -20.30
C PHE A 69 -11.05 -17.10 -19.21
N VAL A 70 -11.10 -18.42 -19.40
CA VAL A 70 -10.51 -19.41 -18.47
C VAL A 70 -8.99 -19.45 -18.60
N SER A 71 -8.46 -19.38 -19.83
CA SER A 71 -7.02 -19.42 -20.09
C SER A 71 -6.29 -18.13 -19.71
N LEU A 72 -6.98 -16.99 -19.73
CA LEU A 72 -6.40 -15.69 -19.39
C LEU A 72 -6.34 -15.45 -17.87
N GLY A 73 -5.12 -15.48 -17.33
CA GLY A 73 -4.82 -15.09 -15.95
C GLY A 73 -4.87 -13.57 -15.72
N ARG A 74 -3.70 -12.93 -15.50
CA ARG A 74 -3.63 -11.47 -15.35
C ARG A 74 -3.65 -10.81 -16.73
N LYS A 75 -4.78 -10.18 -17.06
CA LYS A 75 -5.03 -9.58 -18.38
C LYS A 75 -4.10 -8.41 -18.69
N ARG A 76 -3.23 -8.57 -19.67
CA ARG A 76 -2.41 -7.53 -20.31
C ARG A 76 -3.28 -6.68 -21.25
N THR A 77 -2.77 -5.51 -21.66
CA THR A 77 -3.52 -4.54 -22.47
C THR A 77 -4.08 -5.17 -23.76
N GLU A 78 -3.29 -5.99 -24.44
CA GLU A 78 -3.70 -6.72 -25.64
C GLU A 78 -4.83 -7.72 -25.38
N GLU A 79 -4.76 -8.45 -24.27
CA GLU A 79 -5.76 -9.45 -23.87
C GLU A 79 -7.10 -8.78 -23.53
N VAL A 80 -7.10 -7.53 -23.05
CA VAL A 80 -8.35 -6.76 -22.83
C VAL A 80 -9.05 -6.46 -24.17
N PHE A 81 -8.31 -6.14 -25.23
CA PHE A 81 -8.88 -5.93 -26.56
C PHE A 81 -9.44 -7.23 -27.15
N ALA A 82 -8.71 -8.35 -27.02
CA ALA A 82 -9.17 -9.67 -27.47
C ALA A 82 -10.44 -10.11 -26.73
N CYS A 83 -10.47 -9.95 -25.40
CA CYS A 83 -11.66 -10.19 -24.58
C CYS A 83 -12.85 -9.33 -25.04
N GLY A 84 -12.63 -8.05 -25.33
CA GLY A 84 -13.67 -7.13 -25.79
C GLY A 84 -14.25 -7.51 -27.15
N GLU A 85 -13.39 -7.91 -28.09
CA GLU A 85 -13.80 -8.38 -29.42
C GLU A 85 -14.69 -9.64 -29.32
N MET A 86 -14.24 -10.63 -28.55
CA MET A 86 -14.99 -11.88 -28.37
C MET A 86 -16.33 -11.64 -27.69
N LEU A 87 -16.37 -10.83 -26.63
CA LEU A 87 -17.62 -10.48 -25.97
C LEU A 87 -18.56 -9.69 -26.90
N ALA A 88 -18.05 -8.84 -27.78
CA ALA A 88 -18.85 -8.12 -28.77
C ALA A 88 -19.48 -9.08 -29.80
N LYS A 89 -18.69 -10.04 -30.31
CA LYS A 89 -19.16 -11.09 -31.23
C LYS A 89 -20.24 -11.96 -30.60
N VAL A 90 -20.01 -12.42 -29.36
CA VAL A 90 -20.96 -13.26 -28.63
C VAL A 90 -22.23 -12.49 -28.28
N ARG A 91 -22.12 -11.22 -27.88
CA ARG A 91 -23.29 -10.35 -27.64
C ARG A 91 -24.16 -10.20 -28.88
N GLY A 92 -23.56 -10.11 -30.08
CA GLY A 92 -24.31 -10.04 -31.35
C GLY A 92 -25.04 -11.33 -31.74
N LYS A 93 -24.63 -12.47 -31.18
CA LYS A 93 -25.25 -13.80 -31.41
C LYS A 93 -26.19 -14.22 -30.29
N ALA A 94 -26.24 -13.47 -29.19
CA ALA A 94 -27.13 -13.75 -28.08
C ALA A 94 -28.58 -13.37 -28.44
N PRO A 95 -29.58 -14.20 -28.11
CA PRO A 95 -30.99 -13.90 -28.35
C PRO A 95 -31.47 -12.61 -27.67
N SER A 96 -30.92 -12.30 -26.49
CA SER A 96 -31.24 -11.09 -25.74
C SER A 96 -30.06 -10.65 -24.87
N GLN A 97 -30.11 -9.39 -24.43
CA GLN A 97 -29.13 -8.83 -23.50
C GLN A 97 -29.12 -9.58 -22.15
N GLU A 98 -30.28 -10.03 -21.67
CA GLU A 98 -30.39 -10.79 -20.42
C GLU A 98 -29.73 -12.17 -20.52
N VAL A 99 -29.90 -12.85 -21.65
CA VAL A 99 -29.26 -14.14 -21.93
C VAL A 99 -27.73 -13.98 -21.97
N PHE A 100 -27.25 -12.94 -22.66
CA PHE A 100 -25.83 -12.60 -22.67
C PHE A 100 -25.27 -12.33 -21.26
N GLU A 101 -26.00 -11.57 -20.44
CA GLU A 101 -25.58 -11.25 -19.08
C GLU A 101 -25.53 -12.50 -18.18
N ARG A 102 -26.55 -13.37 -18.26
CA ARG A 102 -26.59 -14.64 -17.55
C ARG A 102 -25.42 -15.54 -17.94
N TRP A 103 -25.18 -15.71 -19.25
CA TRP A 103 -24.04 -16.46 -19.75
C TRP A 103 -22.71 -15.84 -19.30
N SER A 104 -22.51 -14.53 -19.45
CA SER A 104 -21.26 -13.86 -19.08
C SER A 104 -20.91 -13.99 -17.59
N LYS A 105 -21.95 -14.03 -16.73
CA LYS A 105 -21.81 -14.26 -15.30
C LYS A 105 -21.43 -15.71 -14.99
N GLN A 106 -22.05 -16.68 -15.65
CA GLN A 106 -21.80 -18.10 -15.44
C GLN A 106 -20.46 -18.55 -16.04
N ALA A 107 -20.21 -18.21 -17.30
CA ALA A 107 -19.03 -18.64 -18.07
C ALA A 107 -17.76 -17.84 -17.73
N CYS A 108 -17.88 -16.52 -17.64
CA CYS A 108 -16.73 -15.61 -17.56
C CYS A 108 -16.59 -14.94 -16.18
N ARG A 109 -17.51 -15.18 -15.26
CA ARG A 109 -17.59 -14.53 -13.92
C ARG A 109 -17.61 -13.00 -13.99
N LEU A 110 -18.19 -12.45 -15.05
CA LEU A 110 -18.30 -11.02 -15.25
C LEU A 110 -19.65 -10.49 -14.75
N THR A 111 -19.63 -9.27 -14.23
CA THR A 111 -20.86 -8.49 -14.04
C THR A 111 -21.28 -7.86 -15.38
N ARG A 112 -22.55 -7.45 -15.50
CA ARG A 112 -23.07 -6.67 -16.63
C ARG A 112 -22.13 -5.52 -17.01
N ARG A 113 -21.75 -4.71 -16.02
CA ARG A 113 -20.81 -3.59 -16.19
C ARG A 113 -19.42 -4.06 -16.62
N GLY A 114 -18.92 -5.16 -16.04
CA GLY A 114 -17.64 -5.75 -16.42
C GLY A 114 -17.58 -6.15 -17.89
N ALA A 115 -18.57 -6.90 -18.37
CA ALA A 115 -18.69 -7.28 -19.78
C ALA A 115 -18.84 -6.06 -20.70
N GLY A 116 -19.67 -5.09 -20.30
CA GLY A 116 -19.84 -3.84 -21.03
C GLY A 116 -18.54 -3.04 -21.19
N ASN A 117 -17.71 -2.97 -20.15
CA ASN A 117 -16.43 -2.27 -20.19
C ASN A 117 -15.45 -2.89 -21.20
N TYR A 118 -15.32 -4.22 -21.26
CA TYR A 118 -14.46 -4.88 -22.25
C TYR A 118 -14.93 -4.57 -23.68
N ILE A 119 -16.23 -4.68 -23.93
CA ILE A 119 -16.81 -4.39 -25.24
C ILE A 119 -16.60 -2.91 -25.61
N ALA A 120 -16.79 -2.00 -24.67
CA ALA A 120 -16.56 -0.56 -24.88
C ALA A 120 -15.09 -0.28 -25.23
N VAL A 121 -14.13 -0.92 -24.57
CA VAL A 121 -12.71 -0.80 -24.92
C VAL A 121 -12.46 -1.24 -26.36
N HIS A 122 -12.99 -2.39 -26.78
CA HIS A 122 -12.84 -2.85 -28.16
C HIS A 122 -13.48 -1.87 -29.15
N ASN A 123 -14.73 -1.47 -28.93
CA ASN A 123 -15.45 -0.64 -29.89
C ASN A 123 -14.88 0.78 -30.00
N ASN A 124 -14.59 1.41 -28.86
CA ASN A 124 -14.30 2.84 -28.81
C ASN A 124 -12.79 3.13 -28.90
N LEU A 125 -11.93 2.20 -28.47
CA LEU A 125 -10.48 2.40 -28.44
C LEU A 125 -9.72 1.61 -29.52
N ARG A 126 -10.39 0.83 -30.38
CA ARG A 126 -9.72 0.03 -31.44
C ARG A 126 -8.77 0.84 -32.31
N ALA A 127 -9.14 2.08 -32.66
CA ALA A 127 -8.33 2.95 -33.51
C ALA A 127 -6.98 3.32 -32.86
N HIS A 128 -6.90 3.24 -31.54
CA HIS A 128 -5.72 3.57 -30.75
C HIS A 128 -5.06 2.33 -30.11
N ARG A 129 -5.47 1.11 -30.49
CA ARG A 129 -4.98 -0.15 -29.90
C ARG A 129 -3.46 -0.22 -29.83
N LYS A 130 -2.78 0.09 -30.94
CA LYS A 130 -1.30 0.04 -31.03
C LYS A 130 -0.65 0.88 -29.95
N VAL A 131 -1.04 2.15 -29.83
CA VAL A 131 -0.48 3.09 -28.86
C VAL A 131 -0.75 2.64 -27.42
N LEU A 132 -1.98 2.19 -27.14
CA LEU A 132 -2.35 1.76 -25.79
C LEU A 132 -1.57 0.51 -25.34
N VAL A 133 -1.31 -0.42 -26.27
CA VAL A 133 -0.49 -1.62 -26.05
C VAL A 133 0.98 -1.23 -25.84
N ASP A 134 1.54 -0.39 -26.72
CA ASP A 134 2.94 0.07 -26.62
C ASP A 134 3.20 0.81 -25.29
N CYS A 135 2.24 1.61 -24.84
CA CYS A 135 2.31 2.33 -23.56
C CYS A 135 1.91 1.48 -22.33
N SER A 136 1.57 0.19 -22.51
CA SER A 136 1.16 -0.73 -21.43
C SER A 136 0.03 -0.16 -20.54
N VAL A 137 -0.97 0.47 -21.15
CA VAL A 137 -2.06 1.13 -20.42
C VAL A 137 -2.87 0.09 -19.64
N THR A 138 -3.12 0.36 -18.36
CA THR A 138 -3.85 -0.56 -17.49
C THR A 138 -5.32 -0.72 -17.90
N ALA A 139 -5.92 -1.88 -17.61
CA ALA A 139 -7.34 -2.13 -17.89
C ALA A 139 -8.27 -1.08 -17.27
N ALA A 140 -7.98 -0.62 -16.05
CA ALA A 140 -8.77 0.41 -15.38
C ALA A 140 -8.72 1.77 -16.08
N ALA A 141 -7.57 2.15 -16.65
CA ALA A 141 -7.43 3.35 -17.47
C ALA A 141 -8.19 3.22 -18.79
N MET A 142 -8.09 2.06 -19.46
CA MET A 142 -8.85 1.79 -20.69
C MET A 142 -10.37 1.83 -20.45
N TYR A 143 -10.86 1.32 -19.32
CA TYR A 143 -12.29 1.41 -19.00
C TYR A 143 -12.77 2.84 -18.80
N ALA A 144 -11.93 3.72 -18.23
CA ALA A 144 -12.26 5.13 -18.10
C ALA A 144 -12.25 5.83 -19.47
N LEU A 145 -11.21 5.57 -20.29
CA LEU A 145 -11.09 6.13 -21.63
C LEU A 145 -12.20 5.69 -22.57
N ALA A 146 -12.65 4.44 -22.48
CA ALA A 146 -13.70 3.90 -23.33
C ALA A 146 -15.05 4.59 -23.12
N ALA A 147 -15.25 5.28 -22.00
CA ALA A 147 -16.45 6.07 -21.72
C ALA A 147 -16.30 7.55 -22.09
N ALA A 148 -15.11 7.99 -22.54
CA ALA A 148 -14.85 9.38 -22.90
C ALA A 148 -15.30 9.73 -24.31
N GLU A 149 -15.45 11.03 -24.56
CA GLU A 149 -15.62 11.57 -25.91
C GLU A 149 -14.34 11.40 -26.74
N ALA A 150 -14.50 11.34 -28.07
CA ALA A 150 -13.41 11.06 -29.00
C ALA A 150 -12.26 12.09 -28.90
N GLU A 151 -12.57 13.35 -28.60
CA GLU A 151 -11.58 14.42 -28.42
C GLU A 151 -10.71 14.15 -27.18
N THR A 152 -11.31 13.77 -26.06
CA THR A 152 -10.59 13.41 -24.83
C THR A 152 -9.73 12.16 -25.03
N VAL A 153 -10.23 11.17 -25.77
CA VAL A 153 -9.44 9.98 -26.13
C VAL A 153 -8.23 10.36 -26.98
N ALA A 154 -8.41 11.21 -27.99
CA ALA A 154 -7.32 11.67 -28.86
C ALA A 154 -6.26 12.46 -28.08
N SER A 155 -6.68 13.34 -27.17
CA SER A 155 -5.80 14.10 -26.28
C SER A 155 -4.96 13.19 -25.38
N VAL A 156 -5.59 12.23 -24.69
CA VAL A 156 -4.86 11.27 -23.84
C VAL A 156 -3.91 10.39 -24.66
N VAL A 157 -4.29 9.98 -25.87
CA VAL A 157 -3.42 9.21 -26.76
C VAL A 157 -2.23 10.05 -27.23
N ALA A 158 -2.40 11.35 -27.48
CA ALA A 158 -1.31 12.26 -27.81
C ALA A 158 -0.33 12.42 -26.63
N ASP A 159 -0.83 12.60 -25.41
CA ASP A 159 -0.04 12.65 -24.19
C ASP A 159 0.79 11.37 -23.99
N LEU A 160 0.18 10.20 -24.22
CA LEU A 160 0.86 8.90 -24.15
C LEU A 160 1.97 8.77 -25.20
N LYS A 161 1.74 9.22 -26.43
CA LYS A 161 2.77 9.26 -27.49
C LYS A 161 3.93 10.19 -27.15
N ALA A 162 3.66 11.28 -26.44
CA ALA A 162 4.67 12.22 -25.94
C ALA A 162 5.45 11.67 -24.73
N GLY A 163 5.17 10.43 -24.28
CA GLY A 163 5.85 9.77 -23.17
C GLY A 163 5.28 10.11 -21.78
N LYS A 164 4.19 10.88 -21.71
CA LYS A 164 3.54 11.23 -20.45
C LYS A 164 2.73 10.02 -19.93
N ARG A 165 2.95 9.67 -18.66
CA ARG A 165 2.22 8.58 -18.00
C ARG A 165 1.11 9.14 -17.12
N LEU A 166 -0.10 9.18 -17.67
CA LEU A 166 -1.29 9.59 -16.95
C LEU A 166 -1.78 8.47 -16.01
N THR A 167 -2.11 8.83 -14.78
CA THR A 167 -2.76 7.95 -13.81
C THR A 167 -4.23 7.75 -14.16
N VAL A 168 -4.83 6.66 -13.68
CA VAL A 168 -6.28 6.39 -13.85
C VAL A 168 -7.13 7.54 -13.31
N ARG A 169 -6.67 8.25 -12.27
CA ARG A 169 -7.38 9.39 -11.68
C ARG A 169 -7.34 10.61 -12.60
N GLU A 170 -6.19 10.92 -13.18
CA GLU A 170 -6.05 12.03 -14.14
C GLU A 170 -6.87 11.77 -15.40
N ILE A 171 -6.85 10.54 -15.91
CA ILE A 171 -7.70 10.12 -17.04
C ILE A 171 -9.18 10.32 -16.70
N ARG A 172 -9.63 9.93 -15.50
CA ARG A 172 -11.02 10.14 -15.07
C ARG A 172 -11.37 11.62 -14.95
N ALA A 173 -10.47 12.45 -14.45
CA ALA A 173 -10.69 13.90 -14.37
C ALA A 173 -10.87 14.51 -15.77
N LEU A 174 -10.02 14.12 -16.72
CA LEU A 174 -10.13 14.51 -18.13
C LEU A 174 -11.45 14.04 -18.77
N VAL A 175 -11.89 12.81 -18.46
CA VAL A 175 -13.14 12.23 -18.98
C VAL A 175 -14.37 12.92 -18.42
N SER A 176 -14.35 13.33 -17.14
CA SER A 176 -15.50 13.95 -16.47
C SER A 176 -15.66 15.44 -16.79
N GLY A 177 -14.74 16.05 -17.53
CA GLY A 177 -14.76 17.49 -17.80
C GLY A 177 -14.47 18.35 -16.57
N ASP A 178 -14.08 17.73 -15.44
CA ASP A 178 -13.63 18.42 -14.25
C ASP A 178 -12.24 19.00 -14.56
N THR A 179 -12.19 20.22 -15.06
CA THR A 179 -11.02 21.09 -14.92
C THR A 179 -10.63 21.03 -13.46
N GLN A 180 -9.45 20.46 -13.16
CA GLN A 180 -8.91 20.22 -11.82
C GLN A 180 -9.51 21.19 -10.80
N SER A 181 -10.60 20.79 -10.13
CA SER A 181 -11.01 21.48 -8.93
C SER A 181 -9.84 21.26 -7.99
N ALA A 182 -9.12 22.35 -7.69
CA ALA A 182 -8.03 22.34 -6.74
C ALA A 182 -8.55 21.59 -5.53
N GLN A 183 -7.96 20.42 -5.26
CA GLN A 183 -8.44 19.61 -4.16
C GLN A 183 -8.34 20.47 -2.91
N PRO A 184 -9.40 20.54 -2.08
CA PRO A 184 -9.33 21.28 -0.83
C PRO A 184 -8.12 20.79 -0.05
N ASP A 185 -7.37 21.71 0.54
CA ASP A 185 -6.22 21.37 1.38
C ASP A 185 -6.70 20.34 2.42
N PRO A 186 -5.98 19.22 2.65
CA PRO A 186 -6.30 18.31 3.74
C PRO A 186 -6.59 18.99 5.09
N ALA A 187 -6.01 20.17 5.36
CA ALA A 187 -6.27 20.98 6.54
C ALA A 187 -7.65 21.67 6.55
N ASP A 188 -8.24 21.91 5.37
CA ASP A 188 -9.54 22.60 5.21
C ASP A 188 -10.73 21.63 5.21
N ILE A 189 -10.47 20.32 5.18
CA ILE A 189 -11.51 19.29 5.21
C ILE A 189 -11.90 19.03 6.68
N ALA A 190 -13.17 19.21 7.02
CA ALA A 190 -13.66 18.96 8.36
C ALA A 190 -13.87 17.46 8.68
N GLY A 191 -13.90 17.14 9.96
CA GLY A 191 -14.31 15.83 10.47
C GLY A 191 -13.33 14.68 10.18
N VAL A 192 -13.85 13.45 10.22
CA VAL A 192 -13.03 12.22 10.12
C VAL A 192 -12.31 12.13 8.77
N ASP A 193 -12.90 12.66 7.71
CA ASP A 193 -12.31 12.60 6.37
C ASP A 193 -11.10 13.53 6.22
N GLY A 194 -11.13 14.72 6.82
CA GLY A 194 -9.96 15.60 6.90
C GLY A 194 -8.84 15.02 7.74
N LEU A 195 -9.16 14.42 8.90
CA LEU A 195 -8.16 13.73 9.71
C LEU A 195 -7.49 12.57 8.94
N ARG A 196 -8.27 11.79 8.17
CA ARG A 196 -7.73 10.75 7.29
C ARG A 196 -6.87 11.34 6.17
N ALA A 197 -7.26 12.49 5.61
CA ALA A 197 -6.48 13.17 4.58
C ALA A 197 -5.13 13.66 5.14
N LEU A 198 -5.13 14.30 6.31
CA LEU A 198 -3.91 14.74 7.01
C LEU A 198 -3.00 13.54 7.37
N ALA A 199 -3.56 12.44 7.88
CA ALA A 199 -2.78 11.25 8.21
C ALA A 199 -2.11 10.65 6.95
N ARG A 200 -2.81 10.62 5.82
CA ARG A 200 -2.25 10.18 4.54
C ARG A 200 -1.16 11.12 4.05
N ALA A 201 -1.40 12.43 4.08
CA ALA A 201 -0.42 13.44 3.67
C ALA A 201 0.85 13.36 4.55
N LYS A 202 0.69 13.21 5.86
CA LYS A 202 1.80 13.00 6.81
C LYS A 202 2.65 11.80 6.44
N ALA A 203 2.03 10.65 6.15
CA ALA A 203 2.78 9.46 5.74
C ALA A 203 3.45 9.63 4.37
N GLN A 204 2.74 10.20 3.38
CA GLN A 204 3.24 10.43 2.03
C GLN A 204 4.45 11.37 2.00
N ASN A 205 4.43 12.41 2.82
CA ASN A 205 5.50 13.43 2.85
C ASN A 205 6.59 13.07 3.87
N GLY A 206 6.22 12.52 5.03
CA GLY A 206 7.16 12.27 6.13
C GLY A 206 8.05 11.05 5.91
N VAL A 207 7.54 9.97 5.30
CA VAL A 207 8.33 8.76 5.07
C VAL A 207 9.54 9.02 4.17
N PRO A 208 9.43 9.70 3.02
CA PRO A 208 10.59 10.05 2.19
C PRO A 208 11.61 10.91 2.94
N ILE A 209 11.17 11.89 3.72
CA ILE A 209 12.07 12.77 4.50
C ILE A 209 12.90 11.96 5.50
N LEU A 210 12.24 11.06 6.24
CA LEU A 210 12.92 10.17 7.19
C LEU A 210 13.93 9.26 6.47
N VAL A 211 13.52 8.62 5.37
CA VAL A 211 14.38 7.70 4.62
C VAL A 211 15.61 8.41 4.05
N GLU A 212 15.45 9.60 3.46
CA GLU A 212 16.58 10.38 2.95
C GLU A 212 17.52 10.81 4.07
N ARG A 213 17.00 11.19 5.24
CA ARG A 213 17.83 11.50 6.41
C ARG A 213 18.65 10.28 6.87
N LEU A 214 18.02 9.11 6.95
CA LEU A 214 18.68 7.87 7.34
C LEU A 214 19.76 7.46 6.34
N LYS A 215 19.52 7.63 5.03
CA LYS A 215 20.54 7.40 4.00
C LYS A 215 21.73 8.35 4.14
N GLY A 216 21.48 9.63 4.40
CA GLY A 216 22.54 10.61 4.64
C GLY A 216 23.42 10.21 5.83
N MET A 217 22.78 9.83 6.95
CA MET A 217 23.48 9.31 8.13
C MET A 217 24.29 8.06 7.82
N LEU A 218 23.73 7.11 7.07
CA LEU A 218 24.44 5.89 6.65
C LEU A 218 25.68 6.22 5.82
N GLY A 219 25.59 7.17 4.89
CA GLY A 219 26.74 7.63 4.10
C GLY A 219 27.84 8.26 4.95
N ASP A 220 27.47 9.09 5.93
CA ASP A 220 28.44 9.66 6.89
C ASP A 220 29.11 8.59 7.76
N ILE A 221 28.36 7.57 8.18
CA ILE A 221 28.90 6.42 8.94
C ILE A 221 29.86 5.60 8.09
N GLN A 222 29.48 5.27 6.86
CA GLN A 222 30.33 4.49 5.94
C GLN A 222 31.63 5.23 5.64
N ALA A 223 31.59 6.54 5.39
CA ALA A 223 32.78 7.35 5.21
C ALA A 223 33.69 7.35 6.45
N ALA A 224 33.10 7.38 7.65
CA ALA A 224 33.83 7.34 8.91
C ALA A 224 34.38 5.94 9.25
N LEU A 225 33.80 4.88 8.69
CA LEU A 225 34.28 3.50 8.83
C LEU A 225 35.43 3.16 7.87
N GLN A 226 35.65 3.94 6.80
CA GLN A 226 36.73 3.66 5.85
C GLN A 226 38.13 3.52 6.53
N PRO A 227 38.54 4.42 7.46
CA PRO A 227 39.79 4.25 8.20
C PRO A 227 39.78 3.05 9.16
N HIS A 228 38.61 2.65 9.66
CA HIS A 228 38.47 1.48 10.53
C HIS A 228 38.81 0.19 9.81
N PHE A 229 38.38 0.05 8.56
CA PHE A 229 38.77 -1.08 7.72
C PHE A 229 40.26 -1.08 7.34
N GLU A 230 40.95 0.06 7.48
CA GLU A 230 42.40 0.19 7.35
C GLU A 230 43.15 -0.02 8.68
N GLY A 231 42.45 -0.42 9.76
CA GLY A 231 43.03 -0.63 11.09
C GLY A 231 43.26 0.64 11.90
N LYS A 232 42.71 1.79 11.49
CA LYS A 232 42.79 3.07 12.21
C LYS A 232 41.53 3.32 13.03
N ASN A 233 41.64 4.11 14.10
CA ASN A 233 40.48 4.48 14.91
C ASN A 233 39.56 5.45 14.17
N VAL A 234 38.25 5.30 14.38
CA VAL A 234 37.22 6.22 13.87
C VAL A 234 37.31 7.56 14.61
N ALA A 235 37.25 8.67 13.88
CA ALA A 235 37.28 10.01 14.45
C ALA A 235 35.94 10.36 15.17
N LYS A 236 35.79 9.92 16.42
CA LYS A 236 34.57 10.08 17.25
C LYS A 236 33.99 11.50 17.21
N GLY A 237 34.82 12.53 17.46
CA GLY A 237 34.36 13.91 17.52
C GLY A 237 33.76 14.43 16.20
N ALA A 238 34.38 14.09 15.06
CA ALA A 238 33.89 14.48 13.75
C ALA A 238 32.58 13.76 13.38
N LEU A 239 32.44 12.49 13.77
CA LEU A 239 31.24 11.71 13.50
C LEU A 239 30.06 12.16 14.38
N VAL A 240 30.29 12.44 15.66
CA VAL A 240 29.27 12.99 16.58
C VAL A 240 28.71 14.31 16.03
N ALA A 241 29.59 15.23 15.60
CA ALA A 241 29.17 16.53 15.05
C ALA A 241 28.24 16.40 13.83
N LYS A 242 28.39 15.32 13.05
CA LYS A 242 27.53 15.03 11.89
C LYS A 242 26.24 14.30 12.27
N LEU A 243 26.27 13.40 13.26
CA LEU A 243 25.17 12.47 13.51
C LEU A 243 24.24 12.86 14.67
N GLU A 244 24.71 13.63 15.66
CA GLU A 244 23.94 13.87 16.90
C GLU A 244 22.56 14.50 16.62
N HIS A 245 22.53 15.62 15.90
CA HIS A 245 21.28 16.30 15.58
C HIS A 245 20.42 15.54 14.55
N PRO A 246 20.97 15.01 13.44
CA PRO A 246 20.20 14.18 12.53
C PRO A 246 19.59 12.95 13.19
N ALA A 247 20.30 12.28 14.10
CA ALA A 247 19.79 11.10 14.81
C ALA A 247 18.61 11.44 15.72
N ARG A 248 18.71 12.53 16.51
CA ARG A 248 17.58 13.03 17.32
C ARG A 248 16.36 13.33 16.47
N ARG A 249 16.57 14.03 15.34
CA ARG A 249 15.49 14.40 14.42
C ARG A 249 14.87 13.17 13.74
N ALA A 250 15.70 12.24 13.25
CA ALA A 250 15.25 10.98 12.66
C ALA A 250 14.42 10.17 13.66
N ARG A 251 14.84 10.12 14.93
CA ARG A 251 14.10 9.44 15.99
C ARG A 251 12.73 10.06 16.20
N SER A 252 12.67 11.39 16.35
CA SER A 252 11.39 12.09 16.51
C SER A 252 10.48 11.95 15.28
N GLU A 253 11.04 11.98 14.07
CA GLU A 253 10.30 11.73 12.82
C GLU A 253 9.73 10.30 12.80
N LEU A 254 10.54 9.28 13.15
CA LEU A 254 10.15 7.88 13.23
C LEU A 254 9.02 7.67 14.26
N GLU A 255 9.19 8.15 15.49
CA GLU A 255 8.21 8.02 16.55
C GLU A 255 6.88 8.71 16.16
N ASN A 256 6.96 9.91 15.58
CA ASN A 256 5.78 10.63 15.12
C ASN A 256 5.05 9.91 13.97
N LEU A 257 5.76 9.21 13.08
CA LEU A 257 5.16 8.49 11.95
C LEU A 257 4.58 7.13 12.34
N ALA A 258 5.21 6.41 13.26
CA ALA A 258 4.95 4.99 13.48
C ALA A 258 4.29 4.66 14.83
N LEU A 259 4.31 5.57 15.82
CA LEU A 259 3.86 5.27 17.17
C LEU A 259 2.63 6.10 17.54
N PHE A 260 1.72 5.47 18.27
CA PHE A 260 0.61 6.17 18.92
C PHE A 260 1.11 6.93 20.14
N VAL A 261 0.29 7.85 20.63
CA VAL A 261 0.53 8.51 21.91
C VAL A 261 0.06 7.58 23.04
N ALA A 262 0.87 7.43 24.07
CA ALA A 262 0.59 6.64 25.27
C ALA A 262 0.81 7.49 26.54
N PRO A 263 0.07 7.24 27.64
CA PRO A 263 0.38 7.83 28.94
C PRO A 263 1.81 7.49 29.36
N ASN A 264 2.47 8.42 30.06
CA ASN A 264 3.81 8.16 30.57
C ASN A 264 3.79 7.04 31.61
N SER A 265 4.21 5.83 31.22
CA SER A 265 4.37 4.71 32.15
C SER A 265 5.70 4.75 32.92
N ARG A 266 6.60 5.68 32.57
CA ARG A 266 7.96 5.78 33.11
C ARG A 266 8.13 6.85 34.19
N SER A 267 7.10 7.67 34.44
CA SER A 267 7.10 8.63 35.54
C SER A 267 5.76 8.62 36.26
N SER A 268 5.77 9.05 37.52
CA SER A 268 4.56 9.22 38.34
C SER A 268 3.63 10.32 37.82
N GLU A 269 4.08 11.13 36.84
CA GLU A 269 3.31 12.18 36.19
C GLU A 269 2.49 11.63 35.03
N THR A 270 1.36 11.02 35.35
CA THR A 270 0.41 10.42 34.38
C THR A 270 -0.22 11.42 33.40
N TRP A 271 -0.08 12.74 33.67
CA TRP A 271 -0.54 13.80 32.78
C TRP A 271 0.39 14.04 31.58
N ARG A 272 1.64 13.57 31.64
CA ARG A 272 2.54 13.62 30.47
C ARG A 272 2.25 12.44 29.56
N VAL A 273 2.23 12.71 28.26
CA VAL A 273 2.08 11.69 27.22
C VAL A 273 3.36 11.61 26.39
N HIS A 274 3.68 10.40 25.92
CA HIS A 274 4.85 10.13 25.09
C HIS A 274 4.48 9.23 23.91
N PRO A 275 5.32 9.16 22.87
CA PRO A 275 5.21 8.09 21.90
C PRO A 275 5.21 6.73 22.59
N ALA A 276 4.35 5.84 22.14
CA ALA A 276 4.35 4.44 22.54
C ALA A 276 5.69 3.79 22.19
N ILE A 277 5.96 2.61 22.74
CA ILE A 277 7.20 1.87 22.48
C ILE A 277 6.97 0.91 21.32
N PHE A 278 7.97 0.74 20.46
CA PHE A 278 7.95 -0.34 19.47
C PHE A 278 7.86 -1.71 20.17
N PRO A 279 7.25 -2.73 19.53
CA PRO A 279 7.20 -4.06 20.10
C PRO A 279 8.60 -4.58 20.45
N HIS A 280 8.74 -5.18 21.63
CA HIS A 280 10.03 -5.65 22.11
C HIS A 280 10.62 -6.72 21.18
N GLY A 281 11.91 -6.62 20.89
CA GLY A 281 12.65 -7.46 19.95
C GLY A 281 12.37 -7.17 18.48
N SER A 282 11.59 -6.13 18.16
CA SER A 282 11.34 -5.77 16.77
C SER A 282 12.54 -5.02 16.16
N PRO A 283 12.83 -5.20 14.86
CA PRO A 283 13.86 -4.42 14.19
C PRO A 283 13.66 -2.90 14.28
N TRP A 284 12.41 -2.44 14.34
CA TRP A 284 12.09 -1.01 14.53
C TRP A 284 12.41 -0.50 15.94
N GLU A 285 12.32 -1.35 16.97
CA GLU A 285 12.83 -1.03 18.30
C GLU A 285 14.34 -0.80 18.25
N ALA A 286 15.09 -1.68 17.57
CA ALA A 286 16.53 -1.54 17.41
C ALA A 286 16.90 -0.24 16.68
N VAL A 287 16.18 0.12 15.61
CA VAL A 287 16.34 1.42 14.92
C VAL A 287 16.14 2.58 15.89
N SER A 288 15.06 2.57 16.67
CA SER A 288 14.77 3.65 17.62
C SER A 288 15.86 3.77 18.70
N GLN A 289 16.35 2.64 19.22
CA GLN A 289 17.43 2.61 20.20
C GLN A 289 18.77 3.10 19.62
N VAL A 290 19.12 2.69 18.40
CA VAL A 290 20.32 3.17 17.71
C VAL A 290 20.25 4.68 17.50
N LEU A 291 19.10 5.21 17.05
CA LEU A 291 18.94 6.65 16.85
C LEU A 291 18.97 7.43 18.18
N PHE A 292 18.46 6.84 19.26
CA PHE A 292 18.59 7.42 20.60
C PHE A 292 20.06 7.52 21.02
N LYS A 293 20.80 6.41 20.94
CA LYS A 293 22.22 6.34 21.31
C LYS A 293 23.10 7.24 20.44
N LEU A 294 22.87 7.27 19.13
CA LEU A 294 23.55 8.20 18.21
C LEU A 294 23.28 9.67 18.55
N GLY A 295 22.09 9.97 19.07
CA GLY A 295 21.71 11.31 19.52
C GLY A 295 22.27 11.71 20.89
N GLY A 296 22.88 10.79 21.65
CA GLY A 296 23.46 11.05 22.97
C GLY A 296 24.97 10.87 22.95
N ARG A 297 25.75 11.96 22.79
CA ARG A 297 27.23 11.89 22.71
C ARG A 297 27.89 11.15 23.87
N GLU A 298 27.28 11.16 25.04
CA GLU A 298 27.76 10.51 26.27
C GLU A 298 27.52 9.00 26.25
N GLU A 299 26.58 8.52 25.44
CA GLU A 299 26.24 7.09 25.31
C GLU A 299 27.11 6.36 24.29
N TRP A 300 27.99 7.09 23.58
CA TRP A 300 28.86 6.50 22.55
C TRP A 300 30.02 5.73 23.17
N PRO A 301 30.33 4.51 22.66
CA PRO A 301 31.48 3.73 23.11
C PRO A 301 32.81 4.48 23.00
N ASP A 302 33.82 3.96 23.68
CA ASP A 302 35.18 4.46 23.58
C ASP A 302 35.77 4.26 22.18
N ALA A 303 36.88 4.96 21.90
CA ALA A 303 37.45 5.02 20.55
C ALA A 303 37.81 3.63 19.98
N ASN A 304 38.18 2.69 20.85
CA ASN A 304 38.56 1.32 20.47
C ASN A 304 37.34 0.48 20.05
N ASP A 305 36.19 0.67 20.69
CA ASP A 305 34.98 -0.12 20.44
C ASP A 305 34.03 0.55 19.45
N LEU A 306 34.29 1.82 19.10
CA LEU A 306 33.40 2.62 18.27
C LEU A 306 33.20 2.01 16.87
N GLY A 307 34.26 1.53 16.24
CA GLY A 307 34.17 0.90 14.92
C GLY A 307 33.34 -0.39 14.93
N ALA A 308 33.60 -1.25 15.91
CA ALA A 308 32.87 -2.52 16.07
C ALA A 308 31.38 -2.27 16.36
N TRP A 309 31.06 -1.30 17.23
CA TRP A 309 29.68 -0.90 17.52
C TRP A 309 28.95 -0.36 16.29
N LEU A 310 29.61 0.48 15.49
CA LEU A 310 29.03 1.01 14.25
C LEU A 310 28.69 -0.11 13.26
N VAL A 311 29.60 -1.07 13.07
CA VAL A 311 29.42 -2.19 12.14
C VAL A 311 28.37 -3.19 12.63
N THR A 312 28.34 -3.50 13.92
CA THR A 312 27.51 -4.57 14.48
C THR A 312 26.08 -4.10 14.76
N ASP A 313 25.93 -2.90 15.32
CA ASP A 313 24.62 -2.43 15.80
C ASP A 313 24.03 -1.36 14.89
N VAL A 314 24.83 -0.35 14.52
CA VAL A 314 24.32 0.87 13.90
C VAL A 314 24.00 0.68 12.43
N VAL A 315 24.96 0.18 11.65
CA VAL A 315 24.81 -0.01 10.19
C VAL A 315 23.64 -0.96 9.89
N PRO A 316 23.52 -2.15 10.50
CA PRO A 316 22.42 -3.07 10.18
C PRO A 316 21.03 -2.51 10.52
N ALA A 317 20.91 -1.75 11.63
CA ALA A 317 19.66 -1.11 11.99
C ALA A 317 19.25 -0.05 10.96
N ILE A 318 20.17 0.84 10.56
CA ILE A 318 19.88 1.88 9.57
C ILE A 318 19.61 1.28 8.19
N GLU A 319 20.36 0.25 7.78
CA GLU A 319 20.13 -0.48 6.53
C GLU A 319 18.73 -1.13 6.48
N PHE A 320 18.31 -1.76 7.58
CA PHE A 320 16.95 -2.28 7.72
C PHE A 320 15.91 -1.18 7.51
N ALA A 321 16.09 -0.02 8.15
CA ALA A 321 15.13 1.09 8.09
C ALA A 321 14.99 1.69 6.68
N VAL A 322 16.07 1.76 5.91
CA VAL A 322 16.06 2.27 4.51
C VAL A 322 15.70 1.19 3.48
N GLY A 323 15.53 -0.07 3.91
CA GLY A 323 15.25 -1.19 3.02
C GLY A 323 16.45 -1.59 2.15
N ALA A 324 17.68 -1.29 2.58
CA ALA A 324 18.89 -1.76 1.93
C ALA A 324 19.06 -3.26 2.18
N LYS A 325 19.71 -3.97 1.24
CA LYS A 325 20.17 -5.34 1.52
C LYS A 325 21.24 -5.24 2.61
N PRO A 326 21.23 -6.13 3.62
CA PRO A 326 22.26 -6.12 4.66
C PRO A 326 23.63 -6.19 3.99
N SER A 327 24.50 -5.22 4.27
CA SER A 327 25.88 -5.27 3.84
C SER A 327 26.48 -6.56 4.41
N LYS A 328 27.02 -7.40 3.53
CA LYS A 328 27.70 -8.63 3.95
C LYS A 328 28.89 -8.21 4.80
N GLY A 329 28.75 -8.32 6.12
CA GLY A 329 29.88 -8.35 7.03
C GLY A 329 30.86 -9.40 6.50
N ILE A 330 32.11 -8.98 6.31
CA ILE A 330 33.22 -9.88 6.04
C ILE A 330 33.33 -10.79 7.26
N SER A 331 32.80 -12.01 7.16
CA SER A 331 33.18 -13.07 8.08
C SER A 331 34.59 -13.51 7.69
N THR A 332 35.54 -13.01 8.48
CA THR A 332 36.86 -13.58 8.69
C THR A 332 36.74 -15.05 9.07
N GLU A 333 37.39 -15.92 8.31
CA GLU A 333 37.98 -17.16 8.83
C GLU A 333 39.18 -16.83 9.74
#